data_AF-A0A820RSH3-F1
#
_entry.id   AF-A0A820RSH3-F1
#
_cell.length_a   1.000
_cell.length_b   1.000
_cell.length_c   1.000
_cell.angle_alpha   90.00
_cell.angle_beta   90.00
_cell.angle_gamma   90.00
#
_symmetry.space_group_name_H-M   'P 1'
#
loop_
_entity.id
_entity.type
_entity.pdbx_description
1 polymer ?
#
loop_
_entity_poly.entity_id
_entity_poly.type
_entity_poly.pdbx_seq_one_letter_code
_entity_poly.pdbx_strand_id
1 'polypeptide(L)'
;ESFHINNEPNVEGMHLDCMMGAPERIFRRCATVLINDEEIANDDDLVLERMFNENLIQMGSLGETVLGFADRQYHRDDGPQETWRFLGLMSFSDPI
;
A
#
# COMPACT_ATOMS: atom_id res chain seq x y z
N GLU A 1 -8.02 0.46 16.33
CA GLU A 1 -7.16 1.38 15.56
C GLU A 1 -8.07 2.18 14.64
N SER A 2 -7.89 3.49 14.57
CA SER A 2 -8.76 4.39 13.81
C SER A 2 -8.43 4.30 12.32
N PHE A 3 -9.35 3.75 11.53
CA PHE A 3 -9.37 4.01 10.09
C PHE A 3 -9.70 5.49 9.90
N HIS A 4 -8.69 6.30 9.55
CA HIS A 4 -8.94 7.63 9.03
C HIS A 4 -9.49 7.49 7.61
N ILE A 5 -10.82 7.37 7.51
CA ILE A 5 -11.51 7.71 6.27
C ILE A 5 -11.49 9.23 6.22
N ASN A 6 -10.71 9.82 5.30
CA ASN A 6 -10.78 11.25 5.02
C ASN A 6 -12.23 11.57 4.60
N ASN A 7 -13.01 12.12 5.53
CA ASN A 7 -14.37 12.63 5.31
C ASN A 7 -14.33 14.01 4.64
N GLU A 8 -13.41 14.22 3.70
CA GLU A 8 -13.51 15.38 2.81
C GLU A 8 -14.80 15.21 1.99
N PRO A 9 -15.57 16.29 1.77
CA PRO A 9 -16.77 16.21 0.97
C PRO A 9 -16.38 15.62 -0.36
N ASN A 10 -16.92 14.43 -0.66
CA ASN A 10 -16.77 13.68 -1.89
C ASN A 10 -16.54 14.65 -3.06
N VAL A 11 -15.28 14.90 -3.43
CA VAL A 11 -14.96 15.84 -4.49
C VAL A 11 -15.54 15.17 -5.73
N GLU A 12 -16.65 15.70 -6.23
CA GLU A 12 -17.42 15.04 -7.30
C GLU A 12 -16.47 14.68 -8.44
N GLY A 13 -16.28 13.38 -8.68
CA GLY A 13 -15.37 12.89 -9.70
C GLY A 13 -14.08 12.25 -9.19
N MET A 14 -13.68 12.38 -7.92
CA MET A 14 -12.51 11.67 -7.40
C MET A 14 -12.78 10.18 -7.20
N HIS A 15 -11.85 9.35 -7.65
CA HIS A 15 -11.87 7.89 -7.51
C HIS A 15 -10.60 7.43 -6.78
N LEU A 16 -10.78 6.45 -5.90
CA LEU A 16 -9.71 5.76 -5.18
C LEU A 16 -9.76 4.29 -5.58
N ASP A 17 -8.74 3.84 -6.28
CA ASP A 17 -8.53 2.42 -6.54
C ASP A 17 -7.62 1.83 -5.48
N CYS A 18 -7.99 0.67 -4.95
CA CYS A 18 -7.18 -0.08 -3.99
C CYS A 18 -6.80 -1.45 -4.55
N MET A 19 -5.58 -1.89 -4.24
CA MET A 19 -5.06 -3.23 -4.54
C MET A 19 -4.60 -3.91 -3.25
N MET A 20 -4.92 -5.20 -3.13
CA MET A 20 -4.37 -6.07 -2.08
C MET A 20 -3.91 -7.40 -2.67
N GLY A 21 -2.89 -8.01 -2.09
CA GLY A 21 -2.41 -9.31 -2.56
C GLY A 21 -1.08 -9.71 -1.95
N ALA A 22 -0.41 -10.68 -2.59
CA ALA A 22 0.90 -11.13 -2.16
C ALA A 22 1.86 -9.93 -2.03
N PRO A 23 2.46 -9.71 -0.84
CA PRO A 23 3.24 -8.53 -0.52
C PRO A 23 4.21 -8.09 -1.62
N GLU A 24 5.06 -9.00 -2.11
CA GLU A 24 6.12 -8.72 -3.07
C GLU A 24 5.55 -8.31 -4.44
N ARG A 25 4.39 -8.87 -4.81
CA ARG A 25 3.71 -8.54 -6.07
C ARG A 25 3.10 -7.15 -6.03
N ILE A 26 2.55 -6.76 -4.88
CA ILE A 26 1.98 -5.44 -4.68
C ILE A 26 3.10 -4.40 -4.65
N PHE A 27 4.15 -4.63 -3.85
CA PHE A 27 5.28 -3.71 -3.73
C PHE A 27 5.96 -3.42 -5.08
N ARG A 28 6.25 -4.46 -5.89
CA ARG A 28 6.87 -4.30 -7.22
C ARG A 28 6.06 -3.43 -8.19
N ARG A 29 4.74 -3.33 -8.00
CA ARG A 29 3.87 -2.54 -8.88
C ARG A 29 3.77 -1.07 -8.46
N CYS A 30 4.30 -0.73 -7.29
CA CYS A 30 4.21 0.61 -6.73
C CYS A 30 5.42 1.45 -7.14
N ALA A 31 5.13 2.66 -7.60
CA ALA A 31 6.13 3.66 -7.96
C ALA A 31 6.53 4.53 -6.76
N THR A 32 5.66 4.64 -5.75
CA THR A 32 5.94 5.37 -4.50
C THR A 32 5.56 4.53 -3.29
N VAL A 33 6.11 4.86 -2.12
CA VAL A 33 5.74 4.31 -0.82
C VAL A 33 5.31 5.46 0.08
N LEU A 34 4.20 5.29 0.79
CA LEU A 34 3.73 6.27 1.76
C LEU A 34 4.40 6.02 3.12
N ILE A 35 5.17 6.99 3.61
CA ILE A 35 5.85 6.94 4.91
C ILE A 35 5.58 8.26 5.63
N ASN A 36 4.96 8.21 6.82
CA ASN A 36 4.64 9.41 7.62
C ASN A 36 3.89 10.49 6.83
N ASP A 37 2.88 10.08 6.05
CA ASP A 37 2.09 10.95 5.16
C ASP A 37 2.87 11.59 3.99
N GLU A 38 4.13 11.19 3.78
CA GLU A 38 4.95 11.62 2.65
C GLU A 38 5.12 10.48 1.63
N GLU A 39 4.95 10.81 0.34
CA GLU A 39 5.20 9.87 -0.75
C GLU A 39 6.66 9.93 -1.17
N ILE A 40 7.36 8.81 -0.98
CA ILE A 40 8.75 8.64 -1.35
C ILE A 40 8.81 7.78 -2.61
N ALA A 41 9.59 8.21 -3.59
CA ALA A 41 9.80 7.45 -4.81
C ALA A 41 10.42 6.08 -4.49
N ASN A 42 9.84 5.02 -5.04
CA ASN A 42 10.30 3.64 -4.92
C ASN A 42 11.30 3.31 -6.04
N ASP A 43 12.21 4.25 -6.35
CA ASP A 43 13.15 4.16 -7.46
C ASP A 43 14.25 3.13 -7.15
N ASP A 44 13.91 1.84 -7.24
CA ASP A 44 14.79 0.68 -6.95
C ASP A 44 15.69 0.91 -5.71
N ASP A 45 15.15 1.59 -4.69
CA ASP A 45 15.90 1.93 -3.49
C ASP A 45 16.11 0.65 -2.68
N LEU A 46 17.35 0.16 -2.73
CA LEU A 46 17.80 -1.02 -2.00
C LEU A 46 17.49 -0.92 -0.50
N VAL A 47 17.35 0.27 0.08
CA VAL A 47 16.97 0.46 1.48
C VAL A 47 15.49 0.15 1.70
N LEU A 48 14.58 0.66 0.84
CA LEU A 48 13.15 0.40 0.93
C LEU A 48 12.84 -1.09 0.70
N GLU A 49 13.48 -1.72 -0.29
CA GLU A 49 13.35 -3.16 -0.52
C GLU A 49 13.81 -4.00 0.68
N ARG A 50 14.91 -3.60 1.33
CA ARG A 50 15.43 -4.30 2.51
C ARG A 50 14.49 -4.17 3.69
N MET A 51 14.03 -2.96 3.99
CA MET A 51 13.05 -2.73 5.06
C MET A 51 11.77 -3.51 4.82
N PHE A 52 11.28 -3.53 3.57
CA PHE A 52 10.11 -4.31 3.20
C PHE A 52 10.31 -5.82 3.44
N ASN A 53 11.41 -6.39 2.94
CA ASN A 53 11.69 -7.82 3.06
C ASN A 53 11.90 -8.25 4.52
N GLU A 54 12.58 -7.43 5.33
CA GLU A 54 12.78 -7.70 6.75
C GLU A 54 11.44 -7.75 7.51
N ASN A 55 10.55 -6.78 7.28
CA ASN A 55 9.23 -6.76 7.91
C ASN A 55 8.36 -7.94 7.46
N LEU A 56 8.38 -8.30 6.16
CA LEU A 56 7.63 -9.43 5.64
C LEU A 56 8.06 -10.77 6.28
N ILE A 57 9.37 -10.99 6.41
CA ILE A 57 9.92 -12.19 7.06
C ILE A 57 9.51 -12.24 8.54
N GLN A 58 9.64 -11.12 9.25
CA GLN A 58 9.26 -11.04 10.67
C GLN A 58 7.79 -11.41 10.87
N MET A 59 6.88 -10.83 10.07
CA MET A 59 5.45 -11.12 10.16
C MET A 59 5.12 -12.57 9.78
N GLY A 60 5.70 -13.10 8.69
CA GLY A 60 5.48 -14.49 8.30
C GLY A 60 6.00 -15.51 9.32
N SER A 61 7.07 -15.17 10.06
CA SER A 61 7.63 -16.06 11.09
C SER A 61 6.70 -16.30 12.29
N LEU A 62 5.69 -15.45 12.47
CA LEU A 62 4.65 -15.58 13.51
C LEU A 62 3.51 -16.52 13.09
N GLY A 63 3.57 -17.11 11.88
CA GLY A 63 2.51 -17.97 11.34
C GLY A 63 1.32 -17.19 10.79
N GLU A 64 1.46 -15.88 10.59
CA GLU A 64 0.40 -15.02 10.08
C GLU A 64 0.42 -14.96 8.54
N THR A 65 -0.75 -14.81 7.95
CA THR A 65 -0.89 -14.53 6.52
C THR A 65 -0.69 -13.05 6.29
N VAL A 66 0.28 -12.66 5.47
CA VAL A 66 0.62 -11.25 5.19
C VAL A 66 0.12 -10.84 3.81
N LEU A 67 -0.52 -9.67 3.72
CA LEU A 67 -0.94 -9.04 2.47
C LEU A 67 -0.32 -7.64 2.36
N GLY A 68 0.08 -7.27 1.14
CA GLY A 68 0.48 -5.91 0.81
C GLY A 68 -0.71 -5.10 0.28
N PHE A 69 -0.71 -3.80 0.55
CA PHE A 69 -1.75 -2.86 0.14
C PHE A 69 -1.16 -1.71 -0.65
N ALA A 70 -1.86 -1.31 -1.69
CA ALA A 70 -1.53 -0.14 -2.49
C ALA A 70 -2.79 0.59 -2.94
N ASP A 71 -2.67 1.89 -3.22
CA ASP A 71 -3.74 2.68 -3.79
C ASP A 71 -3.27 3.59 -4.92
N ARG A 72 -4.24 4.17 -5.62
CA ARG A 72 -4.04 5.33 -6.48
C ARG A 72 -5.31 6.17 -6.51
N GLN A 73 -5.13 7.48 -6.58
CA GLN A 73 -6.23 8.44 -6.63
C GLN A 73 -6.19 9.19 -7.95
N TYR A 74 -7.36 9.41 -8.56
CA TYR A 74 -7.47 10.14 -9.82
C TYR A 74 -8.87 10.73 -10.00
N HIS A 75 -8.97 11.79 -10.82
CA HIS A 75 -10.24 12.36 -11.21
C HIS A 75 -10.87 11.56 -12.37
N ARG A 76 -12.19 11.36 -12.36
CA ARG A 76 -12.92 10.51 -13.31
C ARG A 76 -12.59 10.85 -14.76
N ASP A 77 -12.53 12.15 -15.04
CA ASP A 77 -12.32 12.68 -16.39
C ASP A 77 -10.88 12.47 -16.89
N ASP A 78 -9.91 12.36 -15.98
CA ASP A 78 -8.49 12.10 -16.30
C ASP A 78 -8.21 10.61 -16.51
N GLY A 79 -9.08 9.75 -15.99
CA GLY A 79 -8.87 8.30 -15.98
C GLY A 79 -7.78 7.85 -15.01
N PRO A 80 -7.56 6.53 -14.88
CA PRO A 80 -6.67 5.99 -13.85
C PRO A 80 -5.21 6.34 -14.13
N GLN A 81 -4.53 6.86 -13.10
CA GLN A 81 -3.08 7.07 -13.14
C GLN A 81 -2.33 5.73 -13.25
N GLU A 82 -1.19 5.73 -13.94
CA GLU A 82 -0.38 4.52 -14.14
C GLU A 82 0.34 4.07 -12.87
N THR A 83 0.68 5.02 -11.99
CA THR A 83 1.48 4.81 -10.80
C THR A 83 0.63 4.42 -9.60
N TRP A 84 1.10 3.41 -8.86
CA TRP A 84 0.52 2.98 -7.59
C TRP A 84 1.40 3.42 -6.43
N ARG A 85 0.78 3.70 -5.30
CA ARG A 85 1.45 4.01 -4.04
C ARG A 85 1.31 2.84 -3.08
N PHE A 86 2.42 2.33 -2.58
CA PHE A 86 2.43 1.29 -1.56
C PHE A 86 2.07 1.89 -0.21
N LEU A 87 1.05 1.33 0.44
CA LEU A 87 0.56 1.80 1.73
C LEU A 87 1.17 1.04 2.91
N GLY A 88 1.38 -0.27 2.75
CA GLY A 88 1.91 -1.09 3.84
C GLY A 88 1.54 -2.56 3.76
N LEU A 89 1.92 -3.28 4.81
CA LEU A 89 1.62 -4.69 5.04
C LEU A 89 0.55 -4.82 6.13
N MET A 90 -0.33 -5.81 5.99
CA MET A 90 -1.23 -6.24 7.05
C MET A 90 -1.09 -7.76 7.22
N SER A 91 -0.99 -8.20 8.47
CA SER A 91 -0.97 -9.61 8.81
C SER A 91 -2.30 -10.03 9.43
N PHE A 92 -2.69 -11.28 9.14
CA PHE A 92 -3.89 -11.92 9.68
C PHE A 92 -3.48 -13.24 10.31
N SER A 93 -3.78 -13.39 11.58
CA SER A 93 -3.83 -14.69 12.26
C SER A 93 -5.29 -15.11 12.34
N ASP A 94 -5.59 -16.39 12.09
CA ASP A 94 -6.91 -16.92 12.42
C ASP A 94 -7.05 -16.95 13.95
N PRO A 95 -7.96 -16.18 14.55
CA PRO A 95 -8.19 -16.27 15.98
C PRO A 95 -8.83 -17.64 16.27
N ILE A 96 -8.21 -18.40 17.18
CA ILE A 96 -8.74 -19.69 17.66
C ILE A 96 -10.08 -19.48 18.38
#